data_AF-A0A0Q4BCS2-F1
#
_entry.id   AF-A0A0Q4BCS2-F1
#
_cell.length_a   1.000
_cell.length_b   1.000
_cell.length_c   1.000
_cell.angle_alpha   90.00
_cell.angle_beta   90.00
_cell.angle_gamma   90.00
#
_symmetry.space_group_name_H-M   'P 1'
#
loop_
_entity.id
_entity.type
_entity.pdbx_description
1 polymer ?
#
loop_
_entity_poly.entity_id
_entity_poly.type
_entity_poly.pdbx_seq_one_letter_code
_entity_poly.pdbx_strand_id
1 'polypeptide(L)'
;MSSHVRILTLKFCTCELKNLTYALEKCGESYEIVGDRIRLTDCVIEKLGTSYFIRTEDYRTSVIQKFKQINSTVADVESKLRELKIEEQKALAEQARINMEMFKVRQIKKEQDQLEYDRRKLELEKQDFVMAKRWPSKLKPKRWAIRSKKQSRTAK
;
A
#
# COMPACT_ATOMS: atom_id res chain seq x y z
N MET A 1 -33.36 3.41 59.89
CA MET A 1 -32.14 2.70 59.50
C MET A 1 -31.96 2.89 58.01
N SER A 2 -30.94 3.64 57.57
CA SER A 2 -30.73 3.96 56.15
C SER A 2 -29.94 2.84 55.47
N SER A 3 -30.61 2.05 54.64
CA SER A 3 -30.02 0.97 53.86
C SER A 3 -29.16 1.56 52.73
N HIS A 4 -27.85 1.68 52.94
CA HIS A 4 -26.94 2.10 51.89
C HIS A 4 -26.66 0.93 50.95
N VAL A 5 -27.28 0.93 49.77
CA VAL A 5 -26.99 -0.03 48.70
C VAL A 5 -25.69 0.37 48.02
N ARG A 6 -24.71 -0.54 47.94
CA ARG A 6 -23.45 -0.32 47.21
C ARG A 6 -23.59 -0.87 45.79
N ILE A 7 -23.51 0.03 44.80
CA ILE A 7 -23.54 -0.33 43.38
C ILE A 7 -22.11 -0.37 42.85
N LEU A 8 -21.70 -1.52 42.33
CA LEU A 8 -20.43 -1.70 41.65
C LEU A 8 -20.65 -1.54 40.14
N THR A 9 -19.88 -0.67 39.50
CA THR A 9 -19.89 -0.49 38.04
C THR A 9 -18.56 -0.96 37.47
N LEU A 10 -18.59 -1.99 36.63
CA LEU A 10 -17.40 -2.57 36.01
C LEU A 10 -17.39 -2.26 34.51
N LYS A 11 -16.27 -1.72 34.03
CA LYS A 11 -16.10 -1.26 32.64
C LYS A 11 -15.38 -2.31 31.80
N PHE A 12 -15.93 -2.64 30.63
CA PHE A 12 -15.25 -3.50 29.67
C PHE A 12 -14.16 -2.75 28.90
N CYS A 13 -13.12 -3.47 28.49
CA CYS A 13 -11.97 -2.92 27.74
C CYS A 13 -12.21 -2.78 26.22
N THR A 14 -13.47 -2.75 25.77
CA THR A 14 -13.83 -2.55 24.36
C THR A 14 -14.87 -1.46 24.18
N CYS A 15 -14.84 -0.84 23.01
CA CYS A 15 -15.85 0.09 22.50
C CYS A 15 -16.71 -0.52 21.37
N GLU A 16 -16.33 -1.70 20.87
CA GLU A 16 -17.00 -2.33 19.74
C GLU A 16 -17.95 -3.42 20.21
N LEU A 17 -19.20 -3.37 19.72
CA LEU A 17 -20.20 -4.38 20.03
C LEU A 17 -19.73 -5.78 19.59
N LYS A 18 -19.10 -5.86 18.41
CA LYS A 18 -18.63 -7.11 17.81
C LYS A 18 -17.61 -7.85 18.68
N ASN A 19 -16.68 -7.11 19.29
CA ASN A 19 -15.65 -7.71 20.13
C ASN A 19 -16.25 -8.25 21.42
N LEU A 20 -17.23 -7.53 21.98
CA LEU A 20 -17.95 -7.97 23.17
C LEU A 20 -18.85 -9.19 22.88
N THR A 21 -19.62 -9.19 21.80
CA THR A 21 -20.48 -10.33 21.42
C THR A 21 -19.66 -11.56 21.12
N TYR A 22 -18.53 -11.42 20.41
CA TYR A 22 -17.61 -12.52 20.16
C TYR A 22 -17.05 -13.09 21.47
N ALA A 23 -16.67 -12.24 22.43
CA ALA A 23 -16.21 -12.71 23.74
C ALA A 23 -17.31 -13.44 24.52
N LEU A 24 -18.57 -12.96 24.46
CA LEU A 24 -19.71 -13.62 25.07
C LEU A 24 -19.95 -15.03 24.49
N GLU A 25 -19.93 -15.16 23.17
CA GLU A 25 -20.05 -16.45 22.48
C GLU A 25 -18.92 -17.40 22.87
N LYS A 26 -17.69 -16.88 22.95
CA LYS A 26 -16.53 -17.68 23.33
C LYS A 26 -16.56 -18.13 24.79
N CYS A 27 -17.18 -17.35 25.66
CA CYS A 27 -17.45 -17.72 27.05
C CYS A 27 -18.67 -18.62 27.21
N GLY A 28 -19.44 -18.88 26.14
CA GLY A 28 -20.63 -19.72 26.17
C GLY A 28 -21.85 -19.05 26.82
N GLU A 29 -21.88 -17.72 26.87
CA GLU A 29 -22.97 -16.97 27.48
C GLU A 29 -24.06 -16.69 26.45
N SER A 30 -25.31 -17.02 26.81
CA SER A 30 -26.49 -16.63 26.02
C SER A 30 -26.79 -15.15 26.25
N TYR A 31 -26.92 -14.39 25.16
CA TYR A 31 -27.19 -12.96 25.23
C TYR A 31 -28.30 -12.54 24.26
N GLU A 32 -29.02 -11.48 24.62
CA GLU A 32 -30.00 -10.82 23.77
C GLU A 32 -29.64 -9.33 23.69
N ILE A 33 -29.55 -8.80 22.47
CA ILE A 33 -29.27 -7.37 22.24
C ILE A 33 -30.61 -6.64 22.11
N VAL A 34 -30.87 -5.73 23.05
CA VAL A 34 -32.08 -4.90 23.09
C VAL A 34 -31.67 -3.44 23.14
N GLY A 35 -31.57 -2.80 21.97
CA GLY A 35 -31.09 -1.41 21.85
C GLY A 35 -29.65 -1.27 22.35
N ASP A 36 -29.44 -0.36 23.30
CA ASP A 36 -28.13 -0.09 23.93
C ASP A 36 -27.81 -1.02 25.11
N ARG A 37 -28.56 -2.11 25.27
CA ARG A 37 -28.38 -3.08 26.35
C ARG A 37 -28.19 -4.48 25.81
N ILE A 38 -27.30 -5.23 26.44
CA ILE A 38 -27.10 -6.65 26.22
C ILE A 38 -27.58 -7.37 27.47
N ARG A 39 -28.69 -8.09 27.34
CA ARG A 39 -29.24 -8.90 28.43
C ARG A 39 -28.55 -10.24 28.44
N LEU A 40 -27.99 -10.58 29.59
CA LEU A 40 -27.51 -11.92 29.93
C LEU A 40 -28.51 -12.55 30.89
N THR A 41 -28.36 -13.84 31.16
CA THR A 41 -29.27 -14.60 32.02
C THR A 41 -29.42 -14.00 33.43
N ASP A 42 -28.34 -13.48 34.01
CA ASP A 42 -28.24 -13.03 35.41
C ASP A 42 -27.82 -11.56 35.56
N CYS A 43 -27.53 -10.87 34.46
CA CYS A 43 -27.02 -9.51 34.47
C CYS A 43 -27.29 -8.77 33.15
N VAL A 44 -27.07 -7.45 33.15
CA VAL A 44 -27.25 -6.61 31.97
C VAL A 44 -25.98 -5.79 31.76
N ILE A 45 -25.48 -5.83 30.52
CA ILE A 45 -24.43 -4.93 30.07
C ILE A 45 -25.10 -3.74 29.39
N GLU A 46 -24.79 -2.54 29.85
CA GLU A 46 -25.28 -1.29 29.27
C GLU A 46 -24.17 -0.59 28.50
N LYS A 47 -24.51 -0.07 27.32
CA LYS A 47 -23.65 0.85 26.59
C LYS A 47 -23.87 2.27 27.12
N LEU A 48 -22.80 2.89 27.61
CA LEU A 48 -22.81 4.28 28.05
C LEU A 48 -21.75 5.04 27.25
N GLY A 49 -22.22 5.85 26.30
CA GLY A 49 -21.36 6.53 25.34
C GLY A 49 -20.65 5.53 24.43
N THR A 50 -19.31 5.52 24.50
CA THR A 50 -18.46 4.64 23.68
C THR A 50 -18.03 3.36 24.38
N SER A 51 -18.47 3.12 25.62
CA SER A 51 -17.99 2.01 26.43
C SER A 51 -19.14 1.16 26.96
N TYR A 52 -18.84 -0.12 27.23
CA TYR A 52 -19.79 -1.07 27.82
C TYR A 52 -19.50 -1.25 29.31
N PHE A 53 -20.57 -1.37 30.10
CA PHE A 53 -20.50 -1.50 31.55
C PHE A 53 -21.47 -2.54 32.06
N ILE A 54 -21.08 -3.24 33.13
CA ILE A 54 -21.98 -4.08 33.90
C ILE A 54 -22.15 -3.45 35.29
N ARG A 55 -23.40 -3.31 35.72
CA ARG A 55 -23.76 -2.79 37.05
C ARG A 55 -24.27 -3.95 37.90
N THR A 56 -23.74 -4.09 39.11
CA THR A 56 -24.21 -5.09 40.07
C THR A 56 -24.38 -4.48 41.45
N GLU A 57 -25.48 -4.83 42.10
CA GLU A 57 -25.73 -4.55 43.52
C GLU A 57 -25.06 -5.65 44.37
N ASP A 58 -24.61 -5.31 45.57
CA ASP A 58 -24.20 -6.23 46.64
C ASP A 58 -23.12 -7.27 46.28
N TYR A 59 -22.02 -6.85 45.66
CA TYR A 59 -20.81 -7.67 45.44
C TYR A 59 -21.11 -9.11 44.98
N ARG A 60 -22.10 -9.29 44.09
CA ARG A 60 -22.42 -10.62 43.54
C ARG A 60 -21.19 -11.22 42.88
N THR A 61 -20.59 -12.19 43.55
CA THR A 61 -19.31 -12.78 43.17
C THR A 61 -19.40 -13.47 41.81
N SER A 62 -20.54 -14.08 41.48
CA SER A 62 -20.82 -14.67 40.17
C SER A 62 -20.73 -13.66 39.02
N VAL A 63 -21.39 -12.51 39.16
CA VAL A 63 -21.39 -11.44 38.15
C VAL A 63 -20.00 -10.84 37.99
N ILE A 64 -19.27 -10.67 39.10
CA ILE A 64 -17.89 -10.16 39.07
C ILE A 64 -16.95 -11.15 38.38
N GLN A 65 -17.07 -12.44 38.67
CA GLN A 65 -16.26 -13.48 38.01
C GLN A 65 -16.56 -13.56 36.52
N LYS A 66 -17.86 -13.53 36.15
CA LYS A 66 -18.30 -13.49 34.76
C LYS A 66 -17.75 -12.27 34.03
N PHE A 67 -17.83 -11.09 34.63
CA PHE A 67 -17.21 -9.89 34.10
C PHE A 67 -15.71 -10.08 33.86
N LYS A 68 -14.96 -10.61 34.84
CA LYS A 68 -13.50 -10.82 34.69
C LYS A 68 -13.18 -11.77 33.54
N GLN A 69 -13.94 -12.87 33.41
CA GLN A 69 -13.75 -13.85 32.35
C GLN A 69 -14.02 -13.26 30.95
N ILE A 70 -15.15 -12.57 30.79
CA ILE A 70 -15.51 -11.92 29.52
C ILE A 70 -14.49 -10.82 29.22
N ASN A 71 -14.17 -9.96 30.19
CA ASN A 71 -13.24 -8.84 29.99
C ASN A 71 -11.82 -9.30 29.66
N SER A 72 -11.37 -10.43 30.22
CA SER A 72 -10.10 -11.07 29.82
C SER A 72 -10.14 -11.50 28.36
N THR A 73 -11.23 -12.15 27.94
CA THR A 73 -11.39 -12.61 26.54
C THR A 73 -11.46 -11.43 25.57
N VAL A 74 -12.16 -10.37 25.95
CA VAL A 74 -12.20 -9.11 25.19
C VAL A 74 -10.79 -8.50 25.07
N ALA A 75 -10.02 -8.47 26.16
CA ALA A 75 -8.67 -7.93 26.14
C ALA A 75 -7.75 -8.68 25.16
N ASP A 76 -7.86 -10.02 25.12
CA ASP A 76 -7.12 -10.86 24.17
C ASP A 76 -7.50 -10.55 22.72
N VAL A 77 -8.80 -10.36 22.44
CA VAL A 77 -9.31 -10.01 21.11
C VAL A 77 -8.78 -8.65 20.67
N GLU A 78 -8.87 -7.64 21.54
CA GLU A 78 -8.35 -6.29 21.28
C GLU A 78 -6.83 -6.29 21.06
N SER A 79 -6.08 -7.13 21.78
CA SER A 79 -4.64 -7.27 21.57
C SER A 79 -4.33 -7.83 20.19
N LYS A 80 -4.98 -8.92 19.79
CA LYS A 80 -4.79 -9.53 18.47
C LYS A 80 -5.18 -8.59 17.33
N LEU A 81 -6.26 -7.83 17.50
CA LEU A 81 -6.67 -6.83 16.50
C LEU A 81 -5.64 -5.71 16.36
N ARG A 82 -4.99 -5.29 17.45
CA ARG A 82 -3.88 -4.31 17.37
C ARG A 82 -2.67 -4.88 16.64
N GLU A 83 -2.29 -6.13 16.92
CA GLU A 83 -1.19 -6.81 16.23
C GLU A 83 -1.46 -6.93 14.73
N LEU A 84 -2.66 -7.36 14.34
CA LEU A 84 -3.07 -7.46 12.93
C LEU A 84 -3.03 -6.10 12.22
N LYS A 85 -3.49 -5.02 12.87
CA LYS A 85 -3.42 -3.67 12.29
C LYS A 85 -1.99 -3.21 12.05
N ILE A 86 -1.08 -3.53 12.98
CA ILE A 86 0.35 -3.21 12.82
C ILE A 86 0.94 -4.00 11.64
N GLU A 87 0.61 -5.28 11.53
CA GLU A 87 1.11 -6.13 10.46
C GLU A 87 0.59 -5.71 9.08
N GLU A 88 -0.70 -5.36 8.98
CA GLU A 88 -1.30 -4.79 7.77
C GLU A 88 -0.59 -3.50 7.34
N GLN A 89 -0.31 -2.60 8.28
CA GLN A 89 0.42 -1.37 7.98
C GLN A 89 1.85 -1.64 7.48
N LYS A 90 2.55 -2.60 8.06
CA LYS A 90 3.89 -3.02 7.57
C LYS A 90 3.82 -3.60 6.17
N ALA A 91 2.85 -4.47 5.89
CA ALA A 91 2.65 -5.07 4.58
C ALA A 91 2.35 -4.00 3.51
N LEU A 92 1.51 -3.01 3.83
CA LEU A 92 1.24 -1.88 2.96
C LEU A 92 2.48 -1.04 2.69
N ALA A 93 3.30 -0.77 3.71
CA ALA A 93 4.55 -0.03 3.55
C ALA A 93 5.56 -0.79 2.68
N GLU A 94 5.68 -2.11 2.85
CA GLU A 94 6.56 -2.94 2.05
C GLU A 94 6.09 -3.03 0.58
N GLN A 95 4.78 -3.17 0.36
CA GLN A 95 4.22 -3.14 -0.99
C GLN A 95 4.48 -1.80 -1.68
N ALA A 96 4.38 -0.68 -0.95
CA ALA A 96 4.73 0.63 -1.47
C ALA A 96 6.22 0.72 -1.83
N ARG A 97 7.11 0.16 -0.99
CA ARG A 97 8.56 0.09 -1.27
C ARG A 97 8.86 -0.70 -2.54
N ILE A 98 8.29 -1.89 -2.69
CA ILE A 98 8.43 -2.73 -3.89
C ILE A 98 7.93 -1.99 -5.12
N ASN A 99 6.78 -1.32 -5.04
CA ASN A 99 6.25 -0.55 -6.16
C ASN A 99 7.18 0.60 -6.58
N MET A 100 7.80 1.30 -5.62
CA MET A 100 8.79 2.34 -5.91
C MET A 100 10.05 1.78 -6.56
N GLU A 101 10.56 0.65 -6.07
CA GLU A 101 11.71 -0.03 -6.66
C GLU A 101 11.41 -0.50 -8.09
N MET A 102 10.24 -1.11 -8.31
CA MET A 102 9.78 -1.51 -9.64
C MET A 102 9.67 -0.33 -10.60
N PHE A 103 9.22 0.84 -10.13
CA PHE A 103 9.20 2.05 -10.94
C PHE A 103 10.61 2.48 -11.35
N LYS A 104 11.58 2.47 -10.41
CA LYS A 104 12.99 2.80 -10.71
C LYS A 104 13.59 1.83 -11.74
N VAL A 105 13.35 0.53 -11.58
CA VAL A 105 13.81 -0.50 -12.54
C VAL A 105 13.25 -0.23 -13.94
N ARG A 106 11.98 0.17 -14.06
CA ARG A 106 11.38 0.53 -15.36
C ARG A 106 12.05 1.76 -15.99
N GLN A 107 12.46 2.75 -15.21
CA GLN A 107 13.17 3.93 -15.74
C GLN A 107 14.57 3.54 -16.23
N ILE A 108 15.33 2.80 -15.41
CA ILE A 108 16.66 2.30 -15.78
C ILE A 108 16.58 1.47 -17.05
N LYS A 109 15.56 0.61 -17.19
CA LYS A 109 15.39 -0.21 -18.39
C LYS A 109 15.17 0.64 -19.65
N LYS A 110 14.35 1.69 -19.57
CA LYS A 110 14.17 2.64 -20.68
C LYS A 110 15.47 3.33 -21.07
N GLU A 111 16.26 3.77 -20.09
CA GLU A 111 17.56 4.39 -20.33
C GLU A 111 18.54 3.42 -20.99
N GLN A 112 18.58 2.16 -20.53
CA GLN A 112 19.41 1.12 -21.12
C GLN A 112 19.03 0.83 -22.59
N ASP A 113 17.74 0.72 -22.89
CA ASP A 113 17.27 0.45 -24.25
C ASP A 113 17.60 1.63 -25.19
N GLN A 114 17.52 2.88 -24.68
CA GLN A 114 17.94 4.06 -25.43
C GLN A 114 19.45 4.07 -25.72
N LEU A 115 20.27 3.79 -24.70
CA LEU A 115 21.73 3.69 -24.87
C LEU A 115 22.11 2.57 -25.84
N GLU A 116 21.40 1.44 -25.82
CA GLU A 116 21.63 0.34 -26.75
C GLU A 116 21.28 0.74 -28.19
N TYR A 117 20.17 1.44 -28.40
CA TYR A 117 19.81 2.00 -29.70
C TYR A 117 20.89 2.95 -30.24
N ASP A 118 21.34 3.89 -29.42
CA ASP A 118 22.37 4.86 -29.79
C ASP A 118 23.70 4.17 -30.11
N ARG A 119 24.07 3.13 -29.34
CA ARG A 119 25.27 2.33 -29.59
C ARG A 119 25.20 1.65 -30.96
N ARG A 120 24.08 0.99 -31.28
CA ARG A 120 23.87 0.31 -32.57
C ARG A 120 23.91 1.30 -33.73
N LYS A 121 23.32 2.48 -33.57
CA LYS A 121 23.35 3.55 -34.58
C LYS A 121 24.79 4.00 -34.87
N LEU A 122 25.58 4.26 -33.82
CA LEU A 122 26.99 4.64 -33.97
C LEU A 122 27.82 3.53 -34.62
N GLU A 123 27.54 2.25 -34.35
CA GLU A 123 28.21 1.13 -35.01
C GLU A 123 27.92 1.10 -36.52
N LEU A 124 26.67 1.35 -36.93
CA LEU A 124 26.30 1.46 -38.35
C LEU A 124 26.99 2.65 -39.02
N GLU A 125 26.97 3.84 -38.41
CA GLU A 125 27.64 5.02 -38.94
C GLU A 125 29.16 4.81 -39.10
N LYS A 126 29.80 4.10 -38.15
CA LYS A 126 31.21 3.70 -38.26
C LYS A 126 31.44 2.76 -39.44
N GLN A 127 30.56 1.78 -39.65
CA GLN A 127 30.66 0.87 -40.79
C GLN A 127 30.50 1.61 -42.12
N ASP A 128 29.50 2.49 -42.23
CA ASP A 128 29.28 3.31 -43.41
C ASP A 128 30.48 4.22 -43.72
N PHE A 129 31.07 4.83 -42.69
CA PHE A 129 32.29 5.63 -42.84
C PHE A 129 33.48 4.81 -43.34
N VAL A 130 33.69 3.61 -42.79
CA VAL A 130 34.75 2.69 -43.24
C VAL A 130 34.51 2.28 -44.70
N MET A 131 33.27 1.96 -45.07
CA MET A 131 32.91 1.60 -46.44
C MET A 131 33.10 2.78 -47.42
N ALA A 132 32.72 3.99 -47.02
CA ALA A 132 32.93 5.20 -47.82
C ALA A 132 34.43 5.48 -48.09
N LYS A 133 35.32 5.24 -47.12
CA LYS A 133 36.77 5.33 -47.32
C LYS A 133 37.36 4.20 -48.15
N ARG A 134 36.68 3.06 -48.24
CA ARG A 134 37.12 1.91 -49.04
C ARG A 134 36.81 2.07 -50.53
N TRP A 135 35.91 2.98 -50.89
CA TRP A 135 35.62 3.31 -52.30
C TRP A 135 36.71 4.25 -52.83
N PRO A 136 37.55 3.81 -53.79
CA PRO A 136 38.54 4.70 -54.40
C PRO A 136 37.80 5.76 -55.21
N SER A 137 38.11 7.02 -54.96
CA SER A 137 37.67 8.18 -55.73
C SER A 137 38.12 8.07 -57.19
N LYS A 138 37.37 7.32 -58.00
CA LYS A 138 37.47 7.28 -59.47
C LYS A 138 36.58 8.35 -60.09
N LEU A 139 36.66 9.59 -59.62
CA LEU A 139 36.14 10.73 -60.38
C LEU A 139 37.32 11.33 -61.14
N LYS A 140 37.53 10.85 -62.38
CA LYS A 140 38.46 11.48 -63.33
C LYS A 140 37.99 12.94 -63.57
N PRO A 141 38.88 13.94 -63.53
CA PRO A 141 38.49 15.31 -63.83
C PRO A 141 38.05 15.40 -65.30
N LYS A 142 36.79 15.76 -65.53
CA LYS A 142 36.23 16.06 -66.85
C LYS A 142 36.98 17.31 -67.36
N ARG A 143 37.94 17.13 -68.26
CA ARG A 143 38.59 18.23 -69.00
C ARG A 143 37.52 18.93 -69.85
N TRP A 144 37.11 20.11 -69.44
CA TRP A 144 36.34 21.02 -70.30
C TRP A 144 37.31 21.59 -71.34
N ALA A 145 37.25 21.09 -72.57
CA ALA A 145 37.99 21.65 -73.69
C ALA A 145 37.33 22.99 -74.09
N ILE A 146 37.99 24.11 -73.79
CA ILE A 146 37.61 25.43 -74.29
C ILE A 146 37.92 25.44 -75.79
N ARG A 147 36.88 25.29 -76.61
CA ARG A 147 36.97 25.41 -78.08
C ARG A 147 36.96 26.90 -78.41
N SER A 148 38.13 27.48 -78.66
CA SER A 148 38.25 28.86 -79.14
C SER A 148 37.63 28.97 -80.54
N LYS A 149 36.53 29.72 -80.65
CA LYS A 149 36.01 30.18 -81.95
C LYS A 149 36.92 31.31 -82.43
N LYS A 150 37.70 31.05 -83.48
CA LYS A 150 38.26 32.09 -84.37
C LYS A 150 37.09 32.94 -84.88
N GLN A 151 37.00 34.20 -84.45
CA GLN A 151 36.28 35.24 -85.17
C GLN A 151 37.32 36.06 -85.94
N SER A 152 37.37 35.82 -87.25
CA SER A 152 37.96 36.73 -88.22
C SER A 152 37.15 38.03 -88.22
N ARG A 153 37.77 39.12 -87.78
CA ARG A 153 37.28 40.48 -88.03
C ARG A 153 38.21 41.13 -89.06
N THR A 154 37.73 41.19 -90.29
CA THR A 154 38.15 42.10 -91.35
C THR A 154 37.72 43.53 -91.01
N ALA A 155 38.69 44.43 -90.90
CA ALA A 155 38.62 45.89 -91.06
C ALA A 155 40.09 46.36 -90.91
N LYS A 156 40.73 47.10 -91.81
CA LYS A 156 40.32 48.01 -92.87
C LYS A 156 41.47 48.04 -93.89
#